data_AF-A0A072TDS2-F1
#
_entry.id   AF-A0A072TDS2-F1
#
_cell.length_a   1.000
_cell.length_b   1.000
_cell.length_c   1.000
_cell.angle_alpha   90.00
_cell.angle_beta   90.00
_cell.angle_gamma   90.00
#
_symmetry.space_group_name_H-M   'P 1'
#
loop_
_entity.id
_entity.type
_entity.pdbx_description
1 polymer ?
#
loop_
_entity_poly.entity_id
_entity_poly.type
_entity_poly.pdbx_seq_one_letter_code
_entity_poly.pdbx_strand_id
1 'polypeptide(L)'
;VTYPCTIIQRTTHWYLPDFNVAGINLGYLYFNRFAELLVHKPGESFLLSLVATLLSPLRTGISKLVETYLKWKLPLKKYGLVPDYSFLQDTSTCRAGVLPDHFFDKIIKGSINIKKSQSFSFCKEGLTINGEDKPQEADLVILATGYKGDQKLRSIFRSTIFQNYINESADSMVPIY
;
A
#
# COMPACT_ATOMS: atom_id res chain seq x y z
N VAL A 1 -15.70 23.95 -7.17
CA VAL A 1 -15.79 22.55 -7.66
C VAL A 1 -17.23 22.12 -7.52
N THR A 2 -17.83 21.59 -8.58
CA THR A 2 -19.27 21.25 -8.57
C THR A 2 -19.56 19.92 -7.88
N TYR A 3 -18.64 18.95 -7.93
CA TYR A 3 -18.79 17.63 -7.30
C TYR A 3 -17.45 17.17 -6.69
N PRO A 4 -17.11 17.58 -5.46
CA PRO A 4 -15.89 17.14 -4.80
C PRO A 4 -16.02 15.67 -4.36
N CYS A 5 -14.91 14.92 -4.42
CA CYS A 5 -14.83 13.55 -3.93
C CYS A 5 -14.03 13.51 -2.62
N THR A 6 -14.62 12.97 -1.56
CA THR A 6 -13.93 12.75 -0.30
C THR A 6 -13.40 11.32 -0.23
N ILE A 7 -12.08 11.18 -0.12
CA ILE A 7 -11.41 9.90 0.11
C ILE A 7 -11.15 9.77 1.61
N ILE A 8 -11.74 8.74 2.21
CA ILE A 8 -11.50 8.39 3.61
C ILE A 8 -10.52 7.23 3.64
N GLN A 9 -9.37 7.41 4.30
CA GLN A 9 -8.36 6.36 4.44
C GLN A 9 -7.97 6.17 5.91
N ARG A 10 -7.79 4.91 6.33
CA ARG A 10 -7.30 4.59 7.68
C ARG A 10 -5.79 4.74 7.77
N THR A 11 -5.12 4.22 6.75
CA THR A 11 -3.67 4.10 6.66
C THR A 11 -3.21 4.74 5.35
N THR A 12 -2.15 5.55 5.43
CA THR A 12 -1.47 6.11 4.28
C THR A 12 -0.47 5.08 3.75
N HIS A 13 -0.43 4.91 2.43
CA HIS A 13 0.52 4.05 1.72
C HIS A 13 1.49 4.91 0.89
N TRP A 14 2.63 4.34 0.54
CA TRP A 14 3.56 4.95 -0.39
C TRP A 14 2.97 4.85 -1.78
N TYR A 15 2.91 6.00 -2.45
CA TYR A 15 2.51 6.06 -3.84
C TYR A 15 3.64 6.61 -4.71
N LEU A 16 3.76 5.99 -5.88
CA LEU A 16 4.73 6.31 -6.91
C LEU A 16 4.03 7.12 -8.01
N PRO A 17 4.60 8.22 -8.51
CA PRO A 17 4.04 8.90 -9.68
C PRO A 17 4.16 8.04 -10.94
N ASP A 18 5.25 7.28 -11.02
CA ASP A 18 5.61 6.36 -12.09
C ASP A 18 6.64 5.36 -11.52
N PHE A 19 7.05 4.38 -12.32
CA PHE A 19 8.11 3.44 -11.92
C PHE A 19 9.53 4.03 -12.02
N ASN A 20 9.68 5.33 -12.25
CA ASN A 20 10.96 6.01 -12.43
C ASN A 20 11.31 6.91 -11.23
N VAL A 21 12.32 6.47 -10.48
CA VAL A 21 12.86 7.20 -9.33
C VAL A 21 14.19 7.82 -9.74
N ALA A 22 14.21 9.14 -9.91
CA ALA A 22 15.41 9.92 -10.26
C ALA A 22 16.13 9.42 -11.53
N GLY A 23 15.38 9.02 -12.57
CA GLY A 23 15.92 8.48 -13.82
C GLY A 23 16.08 6.96 -13.82
N ILE A 24 15.96 6.30 -12.66
CA ILE A 24 16.16 4.86 -12.50
C ILE A 24 14.82 4.15 -12.44
N ASN A 25 14.63 3.14 -13.30
CA ASN A 25 13.45 2.29 -13.21
C ASN A 25 13.52 1.42 -11.94
N LEU A 26 12.46 1.45 -11.11
CA LEU A 26 12.36 0.69 -9.88
C LEU A 26 12.54 -0.82 -10.07
N GLY A 27 12.21 -1.36 -11.25
CA GLY A 27 12.46 -2.75 -11.59
C GLY A 27 13.95 -3.12 -11.56
N TYR A 28 14.85 -2.20 -11.90
CA TYR A 28 16.29 -2.44 -11.76
C TYR A 28 16.77 -2.42 -10.31
N LEU A 29 15.98 -1.88 -9.39
CA LEU A 29 16.31 -1.85 -7.96
C LEU A 29 15.67 -3.01 -7.20
N TYR A 30 14.44 -3.39 -7.55
CA TYR A 30 13.62 -4.32 -6.77
C TYR A 30 13.23 -5.61 -7.52
N PHE A 31 13.14 -5.58 -8.85
CA PHE A 31 12.57 -6.68 -9.65
C PHE A 31 13.62 -7.36 -10.54
N ASN A 32 14.70 -7.82 -9.92
CA ASN A 32 15.76 -8.56 -10.62
C ASN A 32 16.43 -9.59 -9.70
N ARG A 33 17.19 -10.52 -10.30
CA ARG A 33 17.85 -11.62 -9.59
C ARG A 33 18.84 -11.16 -8.51
N PHE A 34 19.47 -10.00 -8.67
CA PHE A 34 20.37 -9.49 -7.64
C PHE A 34 19.58 -8.95 -6.44
N ALA A 35 18.46 -8.25 -6.66
CA ALA A 35 17.57 -7.80 -5.60
C ALA A 35 17.05 -8.97 -4.74
N GLU A 36 16.82 -10.13 -5.37
CA GLU A 36 16.45 -11.38 -4.70
C GLU A 36 17.50 -11.92 -3.72
N LEU A 37 18.78 -11.53 -3.85
CA LEU A 37 19.83 -11.90 -2.88
C LEU A 37 19.81 -11.02 -1.63
N LEU A 38 19.06 -9.91 -1.65
CA LEU A 38 18.98 -8.95 -0.56
C LEU A 38 17.88 -9.30 0.46
N VAL A 39 17.12 -10.37 0.23
CA VAL A 39 15.89 -10.69 0.96
C VAL A 39 15.97 -12.12 1.48
N HIS A 40 15.62 -12.28 2.77
CA HIS A 40 15.48 -13.58 3.40
C HIS A 40 14.28 -14.35 2.84
N LYS A 41 14.45 -15.64 2.60
CA LYS A 41 13.43 -16.52 2.04
C LYS A 41 13.11 -17.67 3.00
N PRO A 42 11.84 -18.11 3.03
CA PRO A 42 11.46 -19.32 3.75
C PRO A 42 12.27 -20.53 3.26
N GLY A 43 12.84 -21.30 4.18
CA GLY A 43 13.63 -22.49 3.85
C GLY A 43 15.00 -22.21 3.19
N GLU A 44 15.51 -20.98 3.26
CA GLU A 44 16.82 -20.65 2.69
C GLU A 44 17.99 -21.39 3.37
N SER A 45 19.05 -21.66 2.60
CA SER A 45 20.27 -22.26 3.14
C SER A 45 21.09 -21.25 3.95
N PHE A 46 22.01 -21.74 4.78
CA PHE A 46 22.90 -20.89 5.59
C PHE A 46 23.65 -19.84 4.76
N LEU A 47 24.17 -20.22 3.59
CA LEU A 47 24.91 -19.29 2.72
C LEU A 47 24.01 -18.18 2.17
N LEU A 48 22.78 -18.51 1.78
CA LEU A 48 21.81 -17.51 1.31
C LEU A 48 21.43 -16.57 2.45
N SER A 49 21.22 -17.11 3.64
CA SER A 49 20.92 -16.32 4.83
C SER A 49 22.05 -15.34 5.19
N LEU A 50 23.30 -15.80 5.11
CA LEU A 50 24.47 -14.96 5.32
C LEU A 50 24.55 -13.84 4.28
N VAL A 51 24.37 -14.16 3.00
CA VAL A 51 24.37 -13.17 1.91
C VAL A 51 23.26 -12.13 2.11
N ALA A 52 22.04 -12.56 2.39
CA ALA A 52 20.92 -11.65 2.65
C ALA A 52 21.18 -10.75 3.86
N THR A 53 21.77 -11.28 4.93
CA THR A 53 22.13 -10.52 6.13
C THR A 53 23.19 -9.45 5.82
N LEU A 54 24.27 -9.84 5.15
CA LEU A 54 25.37 -8.93 4.78
C LEU A 54 24.92 -7.83 3.82
N LEU A 55 23.97 -8.13 2.93
CA LEU A 55 23.44 -7.17 1.95
C LEU A 55 22.19 -6.40 2.44
N SER A 56 21.67 -6.71 3.63
CA SER A 56 20.52 -6.02 4.21
C SER A 56 20.70 -4.49 4.37
N PRO A 57 21.91 -3.95 4.65
CA PRO A 57 22.11 -2.50 4.68
C PRO A 57 21.94 -1.86 3.30
N LEU A 58 22.39 -2.54 2.24
CA LEU A 58 22.22 -2.07 0.86
C LEU A 58 20.73 -1.96 0.50
N ARG A 59 19.93 -2.98 0.80
CA ARG A 59 18.47 -2.97 0.62
C ARG A 59 17.81 -1.78 1.31
N THR A 60 18.19 -1.56 2.57
CA THR A 60 17.65 -0.46 3.39
C THR A 60 18.07 0.89 2.82
N GLY A 61 19.33 1.02 2.38
CA GLY A 61 19.86 2.21 1.73
C GLY A 61 19.09 2.57 0.45
N ILE A 62 18.91 1.60 -0.46
CA ILE A 62 18.12 1.78 -1.68
C ILE A 62 16.70 2.25 -1.33
N SER A 63 16.05 1.61 -0.37
CA SER A 63 14.70 2.02 0.06
C SER A 63 14.66 3.43 0.64
N LYS A 64 15.66 3.84 1.44
CA LYS A 64 15.69 5.19 2.02
C LYS A 64 15.96 6.26 0.97
N LEU A 65 16.73 5.96 -0.06
CA LEU A 65 16.91 6.86 -1.20
C LEU A 65 15.58 7.07 -1.92
N VAL A 66 14.83 6.00 -2.19
CA VAL A 66 13.48 6.09 -2.81
C VAL A 66 12.53 6.90 -1.92
N GLU A 67 12.45 6.60 -0.61
CA GLU A 67 11.62 7.36 0.33
C GLU A 67 11.92 8.86 0.31
N THR A 68 13.22 9.20 0.33
CA THR A 68 13.68 10.59 0.35
C THR A 68 13.31 11.28 -0.95
N TYR A 69 13.52 10.63 -2.09
CA TYR A 69 13.11 11.15 -3.39
C TYR A 69 11.61 11.39 -3.46
N LEU A 70 10.78 10.44 -3.00
CA LEU A 70 9.32 10.60 -3.02
C LEU A 70 8.86 11.76 -2.12
N LYS A 71 9.42 11.87 -0.92
CA LYS A 71 9.15 13.00 0.00
C LYS A 71 9.59 14.35 -0.56
N TRP A 72 10.63 14.37 -1.39
CA TRP A 72 11.11 15.58 -2.05
C TRP A 72 10.28 15.94 -3.30
N LYS A 73 9.97 14.97 -4.16
CA LYS A 73 9.23 15.16 -5.41
C LYS A 73 7.74 15.42 -5.19
N LEU A 74 7.14 14.80 -4.18
CA LEU A 74 5.70 14.86 -3.94
C LEU A 74 5.36 15.67 -2.66
N PRO A 75 4.25 16.43 -2.64
CA PRO A 75 3.83 17.22 -1.49
C PRO A 75 3.16 16.36 -0.39
N LEU A 76 3.67 15.16 -0.11
CA LEU A 76 3.04 14.20 0.82
C LEU A 76 2.83 14.79 2.21
N LYS A 77 3.83 15.50 2.74
CA LYS A 77 3.76 16.11 4.08
C LYS A 77 2.65 17.17 4.16
N LYS A 78 2.48 17.97 3.11
CA LYS A 78 1.46 19.02 3.05
C LYS A 78 0.04 18.47 3.18
N TYR A 79 -0.20 17.28 2.61
CA TYR A 79 -1.52 16.64 2.59
C TYR A 79 -1.65 15.48 3.60
N GLY A 80 -0.71 15.33 4.55
CA GLY A 80 -0.77 14.26 5.54
C GLY A 80 -0.70 12.85 4.94
N LEU A 81 -0.07 12.69 3.78
CA LEU A 81 0.04 11.44 3.01
C LEU A 81 1.34 10.68 3.24
N VAL A 82 2.18 11.11 4.18
CA VAL A 82 3.40 10.36 4.53
C VAL A 82 2.98 9.12 5.32
N PRO A 83 3.37 7.90 4.88
CA PRO A 83 3.12 6.68 5.63
C PRO A 83 3.91 6.61 6.94
N ASP A 84 3.35 5.94 7.94
CA ASP A 84 3.96 5.73 9.25
C ASP A 84 5.03 4.62 9.24
N TYR A 85 5.25 3.97 8.09
CA TYR A 85 6.21 2.88 7.88
C TYR A 85 7.07 3.11 6.63
N SER A 86 8.13 2.30 6.49
CA SER A 86 9.11 2.43 5.41
C SER A 86 8.56 2.05 4.03
N PHE A 87 9.17 2.61 2.98
CA PHE A 87 8.86 2.22 1.59
C PHE A 87 9.17 0.74 1.36
N LEU A 88 10.24 0.24 1.98
CA LEU A 88 10.61 -1.17 1.93
C LEU A 88 9.47 -2.07 2.42
N GLN A 89 8.90 -1.74 3.58
CA GLN A 89 7.80 -2.51 4.17
C GLN A 89 6.54 -2.50 3.31
N ASP A 90 6.21 -1.35 2.72
CA ASP A 90 5.02 -1.22 1.86
C ASP A 90 5.20 -1.95 0.53
N THR A 91 6.41 -1.88 -0.04
CA THR A 91 6.77 -2.59 -1.27
C THR A 91 6.83 -4.11 -1.03
N SER A 92 7.42 -4.56 0.09
CA SER A 92 7.50 -5.99 0.42
C SER A 92 6.13 -6.62 0.71
N THR A 93 5.16 -5.81 1.14
CA THR A 93 3.76 -6.27 1.35
C THR A 93 2.88 -6.04 0.12
N CYS A 94 3.44 -5.60 -1.01
CA CYS A 94 2.72 -5.29 -2.24
C CYS A 94 1.57 -4.28 -2.06
N ARG A 95 1.74 -3.33 -1.13
CA ARG A 95 0.75 -2.30 -0.79
C ARG A 95 1.08 -0.93 -1.38
N ALA A 96 2.32 -0.71 -1.80
CA ALA A 96 2.71 0.49 -2.53
C ALA A 96 1.91 0.60 -3.85
N GLY A 97 1.40 1.79 -4.14
CA GLY A 97 0.56 2.05 -5.31
C GLY A 97 1.20 2.99 -6.32
N VAL A 98 0.57 3.12 -7.49
CA VAL A 98 0.89 4.17 -8.47
C VAL A 98 -0.19 5.24 -8.40
N LEU A 99 0.19 6.51 -8.31
CA LEU A 99 -0.75 7.62 -8.34
C LEU A 99 -1.36 7.76 -9.73
N PRO A 100 -2.66 8.04 -9.82
CA PRO A 100 -3.25 8.51 -11.05
C PRO A 100 -2.62 9.83 -11.50
N ASP A 101 -2.58 10.05 -12.82
CA ASP A 101 -2.14 11.32 -13.39
C ASP A 101 -2.93 12.50 -12.79
N HIS A 102 -2.22 13.59 -12.53
CA HIS A 102 -2.79 14.84 -11.99
C HIS A 102 -3.50 14.70 -10.64
N PHE A 103 -3.20 13.65 -9.85
CA PHE A 103 -3.81 13.42 -8.55
C PHE A 103 -3.69 14.63 -7.60
N PHE A 104 -2.49 15.21 -7.47
CA PHE A 104 -2.28 16.38 -6.61
C PHE A 104 -2.95 17.65 -7.16
N ASP A 105 -3.06 17.80 -8.48
CA ASP A 105 -3.78 18.94 -9.08
C ASP A 105 -5.26 18.91 -8.69
N LYS A 106 -5.86 17.70 -8.63
CA LYS A 106 -7.24 17.51 -8.16
C LYS A 106 -7.40 17.83 -6.68
N ILE A 107 -6.40 17.53 -5.85
CA ILE A 107 -6.40 17.93 -4.43
C ILE A 107 -6.29 19.45 -4.30
N ILE A 108 -5.34 20.08 -5.01
CA ILE A 108 -5.13 21.53 -4.99
C ILE A 108 -6.40 22.28 -5.42
N LYS A 109 -7.08 21.79 -6.45
CA LYS A 109 -8.35 22.36 -6.93
C LYS A 109 -9.52 22.11 -5.99
N GLY A 110 -9.38 21.29 -4.94
CA GLY A 110 -10.46 20.89 -4.03
C GLY A 110 -11.44 19.90 -4.66
N SER A 111 -11.05 19.24 -5.75
CA SER A 111 -11.85 18.16 -6.39
C SER A 111 -11.70 16.84 -5.67
N ILE A 112 -10.59 16.63 -4.96
CA ILE A 112 -10.38 15.50 -4.07
C ILE A 112 -10.01 16.04 -2.68
N ASN A 113 -10.79 15.64 -1.67
CA ASN A 113 -10.50 15.92 -0.27
C ASN A 113 -10.09 14.61 0.41
N ILE A 114 -8.98 14.63 1.15
CA ILE A 114 -8.49 13.42 1.83
C ILE A 114 -8.70 13.58 3.32
N LYS A 115 -9.32 12.56 3.93
CA LYS A 115 -9.56 12.48 5.37
C LYS A 115 -8.93 11.21 5.93
N LYS A 116 -8.17 11.34 7.01
CA LYS A 116 -7.63 10.20 7.76
C LYS A 116 -8.58 9.90 8.92
N SER A 117 -9.21 8.73 8.92
CA SER A 117 -10.07 8.31 10.03
C SER A 117 -10.10 6.79 10.17
N GLN A 118 -10.19 6.29 11.41
CA GLN A 118 -10.22 4.86 11.70
C GLN A 118 -11.61 4.24 11.53
N SER A 119 -12.67 5.03 11.69
CA SER A 119 -14.05 4.55 11.65
C SER A 119 -14.99 5.61 11.10
N PHE A 120 -16.06 5.13 10.50
CA PHE A 120 -17.18 5.93 10.05
C PHE A 120 -18.47 5.11 10.23
N SER A 121 -19.60 5.79 10.27
CA SER A 121 -20.94 5.19 10.22
C SER A 121 -21.79 5.90 9.17
N PHE A 122 -22.84 5.24 8.69
CA PHE A 122 -23.79 5.85 7.78
C PHE A 122 -24.83 6.66 8.57
N CYS A 123 -25.20 7.81 8.03
CA CYS A 123 -26.32 8.62 8.48
C CYS A 123 -27.22 8.95 7.28
N LYS A 124 -28.35 9.64 7.53
CA LYS A 124 -29.33 9.96 6.49
C LYS A 124 -28.74 10.87 5.40
N GLU A 125 -27.81 11.73 5.78
CA GLU A 125 -27.17 12.74 4.92
C GLU A 125 -25.89 12.21 4.24
N GLY A 126 -25.37 11.05 4.66
CA GLY A 126 -24.11 10.50 4.16
C GLY A 126 -23.36 9.71 5.23
N LEU A 127 -22.22 10.24 5.67
CA LEU A 127 -21.31 9.55 6.60
C LEU A 127 -20.99 10.40 7.84
N THR A 128 -21.06 9.80 9.02
CA THR A 128 -20.44 10.36 10.24
C THR A 128 -19.02 9.82 10.34
N ILE A 129 -18.02 10.69 10.25
CA ILE A 129 -16.60 10.32 10.32
C ILE A 129 -16.11 10.56 11.75
N ASN A 130 -15.45 9.56 12.35
CA ASN A 130 -14.92 9.70 13.70
C ASN A 130 -13.88 10.84 13.75
N GLY A 131 -14.07 11.78 14.68
CA GLY A 131 -13.27 12.99 14.85
C GLY A 131 -13.84 14.23 14.15
N GLU A 132 -14.97 14.14 13.46
CA GLU A 132 -15.63 15.28 12.82
C GLU A 132 -16.97 15.61 13.50
N ASP A 133 -17.21 16.91 13.72
CA ASP A 133 -18.43 17.39 14.38
C ASP A 133 -19.66 17.35 13.46
N LYS A 134 -19.45 17.37 12.14
CA LYS A 134 -20.51 17.41 11.13
C LYS A 134 -20.44 16.18 10.24
N PRO A 135 -21.60 15.63 9.84
CA PRO A 135 -21.63 14.59 8.83
C PRO A 135 -20.97 15.05 7.52
N GLN A 136 -20.27 14.13 6.88
CA GLN A 136 -19.84 14.25 5.50
C GLN A 136 -21.02 13.91 4.60
N GLU A 137 -21.62 14.94 4.00
CA GLU A 137 -22.65 14.76 2.98
C GLU A 137 -22.09 13.97 1.80
N ALA A 138 -22.87 13.00 1.33
CA ALA A 138 -22.50 12.14 0.21
C ALA A 138 -23.74 11.57 -0.50
N ASP A 139 -23.84 11.80 -1.81
CA ASP A 139 -24.87 11.17 -2.65
C ASP A 139 -24.53 9.71 -3.01
N LEU A 140 -23.23 9.37 -3.04
CA LEU A 140 -22.71 8.05 -3.39
C LEU A 140 -21.50 7.70 -2.52
N VAL A 141 -21.52 6.51 -1.94
CA VAL A 141 -20.38 5.95 -1.19
C VAL A 141 -19.84 4.73 -1.92
N ILE A 142 -18.56 4.78 -2.31
CA ILE A 142 -17.85 3.67 -2.95
C ILE A 142 -16.87 3.06 -1.94
N LEU A 143 -17.11 1.81 -1.56
CA LEU A 143 -16.21 1.06 -0.67
C LEU A 143 -15.06 0.43 -1.46
N ALA A 144 -14.01 1.21 -1.71
CA ALA A 144 -12.78 0.76 -2.36
C ALA A 144 -11.82 0.04 -1.38
N THR A 145 -12.34 -0.90 -0.58
CA THR A 145 -11.64 -1.53 0.56
C THR A 145 -10.96 -2.87 0.23
N GLY A 146 -10.78 -3.19 -1.05
CA GLY A 146 -10.14 -4.43 -1.51
C GLY A 146 -11.06 -5.67 -1.47
N TYR A 147 -10.45 -6.85 -1.52
CA TYR A 147 -11.13 -8.14 -1.64
C TYR A 147 -10.57 -9.17 -0.65
N LYS A 148 -11.38 -10.19 -0.31
CA LYS A 148 -10.95 -11.36 0.46
C LYS A 148 -10.38 -12.43 -0.46
N GLY A 149 -9.14 -12.22 -0.91
CA GLY A 149 -8.47 -13.05 -1.92
C GLY A 149 -8.28 -14.50 -1.47
N ASP A 150 -7.95 -14.70 -0.20
CA ASP A 150 -7.86 -15.99 0.50
C ASP A 150 -9.17 -16.79 0.40
N GLN A 151 -10.31 -16.15 0.72
CA GLN A 151 -11.62 -16.80 0.66
C GLN A 151 -12.00 -17.16 -0.78
N LYS A 152 -11.69 -16.27 -1.73
CA LYS A 152 -11.90 -16.52 -3.15
C LYS A 152 -11.03 -17.67 -3.66
N LEU A 153 -9.75 -17.70 -3.30
CA LEU A 153 -8.83 -18.77 -3.70
C LEU A 153 -9.30 -20.12 -3.13
N ARG A 154 -9.72 -20.15 -1.87
CA ARG A 154 -10.27 -21.34 -1.22
C ARG A 154 -11.49 -21.89 -1.96
N SER A 155 -12.44 -21.04 -2.35
CA SER A 155 -13.68 -21.49 -2.97
C SER A 155 -13.52 -22.03 -4.40
N ILE A 156 -12.40 -21.72 -5.07
CA ILE A 156 -12.07 -22.31 -6.38
C ILE A 156 -11.85 -23.82 -6.29
N PHE A 157 -11.26 -24.29 -5.18
CA PHE A 157 -10.97 -25.71 -5.00
C PHE A 157 -12.20 -26.48 -4.49
N ARG A 158 -12.57 -27.56 -5.19
CA ARG A 158 -13.61 -28.49 -4.71
C ARG A 158 -13.15 -29.40 -3.57
N SER A 159 -11.87 -29.73 -3.54
CA SER A 159 -11.30 -30.62 -2.51
C SER A 159 -11.16 -29.90 -1.18
N THR A 160 -11.72 -30.49 -0.12
CA THR A 160 -11.60 -29.98 1.26
C THR A 160 -10.15 -29.97 1.74
N ILE A 161 -9.29 -30.85 1.22
CA ILE A 161 -7.87 -30.88 1.54
C ILE A 161 -7.18 -29.58 1.10
N PHE A 162 -7.34 -29.17 -0.16
CA PHE A 162 -6.77 -27.91 -0.66
C PHE A 162 -7.38 -26.69 0.01
N GLN A 163 -8.68 -26.74 0.31
CA GLN A 163 -9.31 -25.68 1.08
C GLN A 163 -8.71 -25.51 2.47
N ASN A 164 -8.33 -26.61 3.14
CA ASN A 164 -7.73 -26.58 4.47
C ASN A 164 -6.29 -26.04 4.45
N TYR A 165 -5.52 -26.29 3.38
CA TYR A 165 -4.17 -25.72 3.23
C TYR A 165 -4.16 -24.21 3.03
N ILE A 166 -5.24 -23.62 2.54
CA ILE A 166 -5.39 -22.16 2.40
C ILE A 166 -5.78 -21.51 3.74
N ASN A 167 -6.14 -22.31 4.74
CA ASN A 167 -6.88 -21.91 5.93
C ASN A 167 -5.97 -21.69 7.16
N GLU A 168 -4.73 -21.27 6.97
CA GLU A 168 -3.87 -20.87 8.08
C GLU A 168 -4.21 -19.44 8.47
N SER A 169 -4.81 -19.28 9.66
CA SER A 169 -5.09 -18.09 10.50
C SER A 169 -5.35 -16.70 9.86
N ALA A 170 -6.21 -15.89 10.48
CA ALA A 170 -6.48 -14.52 10.03
C ALA A 170 -5.24 -13.59 9.97
N ASP A 171 -4.14 -13.98 10.61
CA ASP A 171 -2.88 -13.24 10.68
C ASP A 171 -1.76 -13.82 9.78
N SER A 172 -1.97 -14.96 9.12
CA SER A 172 -0.98 -15.56 8.22
C SER A 172 -1.32 -15.28 6.75
N MET A 173 -0.39 -14.68 6.03
CA MET A 173 -0.46 -14.62 4.58
C MET A 173 -0.38 -16.05 4.03
N VAL A 174 -1.32 -16.42 3.15
CA VAL A 174 -1.26 -17.70 2.44
C VAL A 174 0.01 -17.69 1.58
N PRO A 175 0.99 -18.58 1.83
CA PRO A 175 2.16 -18.68 0.98
C PRO A 175 1.71 -19.19 -0.39
N ILE A 176 2.00 -18.43 -1.46
CA ILE A 176 1.75 -18.83 -2.86
C ILE A 176 3.03 -19.45 -3.45
N TYR A 177 3.96 -19.91 -2.60
CA TYR A 177 5.23 -20.53 -2.97
C TYR A 177 5.35 -21.91 -2.33
#